data_AF-A0A7C7DR65-F1
#
_entry.id   AF-A0A7C7DR65-F1
#
_cell.length_a   1.000
_cell.length_b   1.000
_cell.length_c   1.000
_cell.angle_alpha   90.00
_cell.angle_beta   90.00
_cell.angle_gamma   90.00
#
_symmetry.space_group_name_H-M   'P 1'
#
loop_
_entity.id
_entity.type
_entity.pdbx_description
1 polymer ?
#
loop_
_entity_poly.entity_id
_entity_poly.type
_entity_poly.pdbx_seq_one_letter_code
_entity_poly.pdbx_strand_id
1 'polypeptide(L)'
;MKRVVMVLVFVVALAGAGYAAYAMGYLPAEMMQVIAAPSQQGGQSEVQSASQDVETQAVAQPRVLADAKVVPLLRSDLSMAASGIAVQVNIKEGDRVQEGDLLIKLDDAQARVAVAQAQANLARAQANLDKIKAGARAENIAVAEAALEAAQANYDKLVNAAAPGNIANAEAALAKAQAEYTRVTQGATEEMLIAARANLASAEAQLNQARSAYNRIKDMADAGMRPESLAMQQATIAYEAAQARLNDLLNGPTAAEIASAAASVRQAQVALETAQNAMPSDVAVAAAQVAQAQAQLDEVKTGARAEDIAAAEADVAAATAALQQALVGLRNTELRAPFTGVIATLNITKGEQVSPSAPVIQLADDTAWEIETSDLTELDIVGITQGKKVTLTFDALPGLELSGTVTRIRPIGQDNRGDTVYTVVVTPDKQDNRLLWNMTAVVDFGVK
;
A
#
# COMPACT_ATOMS: atom_id res chain seq x y z
N MET A 1 34.07 -14.20 -8.12
CA MET A 1 34.48 -15.52 -7.58
C MET A 1 35.91 -15.44 -7.02
N LYS A 2 36.12 -15.03 -5.75
CA LYS A 2 37.49 -14.95 -5.15
C LYS A 2 37.61 -15.32 -3.66
N ARG A 3 36.51 -15.65 -2.95
CA ARG A 3 36.55 -15.97 -1.50
C ARG A 3 36.53 -17.47 -1.15
N VAL A 4 36.29 -18.36 -2.11
CA VAL A 4 36.20 -19.83 -1.87
C VAL A 4 37.58 -20.50 -1.75
N VAL A 5 38.59 -19.98 -2.46
CA VAL A 5 39.93 -20.60 -2.55
C VAL A 5 40.72 -20.53 -1.23
N MET A 6 40.45 -19.53 -0.38
CA MET A 6 41.24 -19.27 0.83
C MET A 6 40.99 -20.27 1.98
N VAL A 7 39.81 -20.90 2.04
CA VAL A 7 39.45 -21.84 3.11
C VAL A 7 40.13 -23.20 2.92
N LEU A 8 40.31 -23.63 1.67
CA LEU A 8 40.81 -24.96 1.33
C LEU A 8 42.30 -25.15 1.70
N VAL A 9 43.07 -24.06 1.77
CA VAL A 9 44.49 -24.08 2.18
C VAL A 9 44.66 -24.34 3.69
N PHE A 10 43.71 -23.90 4.53
CA PHE A 10 43.86 -23.98 5.98
C PHE A 10 43.62 -25.38 6.56
N VAL A 11 42.80 -26.20 5.88
CA VAL A 11 42.48 -27.58 6.31
C VAL A 11 43.68 -28.52 6.07
N VAL A 12 44.44 -28.31 5.00
CA VAL A 12 45.63 -29.15 4.67
C VAL A 12 46.77 -28.94 5.69
N ALA A 13 46.87 -27.75 6.29
CA ALA A 13 47.92 -27.43 7.25
C ALA A 13 47.83 -28.22 8.57
N LEU A 14 46.62 -28.58 9.02
CA LEU A 14 46.42 -29.29 10.30
C LEU A 14 46.65 -30.81 10.21
N ALA A 15 46.50 -31.41 9.02
CA ALA A 15 46.77 -32.84 8.82
C ALA A 15 48.26 -33.20 8.92
N GLY A 16 49.17 -32.26 8.62
CA GLY A 16 50.62 -32.51 8.64
C GLY A 16 51.25 -32.60 10.02
N ALA A 17 50.66 -31.95 11.04
CA ALA A 17 51.27 -31.83 12.37
C ALA A 17 51.23 -33.14 13.18
N GLY A 18 50.13 -33.92 13.08
CA GLY A 18 49.96 -35.15 13.86
C GLY A 18 50.95 -36.26 13.51
N TYR A 19 51.30 -36.40 12.22
CA TYR A 19 52.21 -37.44 11.75
C TYR A 19 53.66 -37.22 12.23
N ALA A 20 54.08 -35.96 12.40
CA ALA A 20 55.42 -35.62 12.88
C ALA A 20 55.64 -35.99 14.36
N ALA A 21 54.59 -35.92 15.20
CA ALA A 21 54.68 -36.27 16.62
C ALA A 21 54.87 -37.78 16.84
N TYR A 22 54.16 -38.61 16.06
CA TYR A 22 54.26 -40.07 16.13
C TYR A 22 55.66 -40.59 15.76
N ALA A 23 56.34 -39.91 14.83
CA ALA A 23 57.67 -40.28 14.34
C ALA A 23 58.84 -39.92 15.28
N MET A 24 58.62 -39.21 16.39
CA MET A 24 59.68 -38.69 17.27
C MET A 24 59.75 -39.28 18.69
N GLY A 25 59.01 -40.35 18.99
CA GLY A 25 59.37 -41.30 20.05
C GLY A 25 59.32 -40.79 21.51
N TYR A 26 58.51 -39.78 21.82
CA TYR A 26 58.38 -39.25 23.19
C TYR A 26 57.38 -40.04 24.07
N LEU A 27 57.85 -41.13 24.68
CA LEU A 27 57.27 -41.70 25.90
C LEU A 27 58.41 -42.10 26.88
N PRO A 28 58.56 -41.42 28.03
CA PRO A 28 59.45 -41.88 29.08
C PRO A 28 58.78 -43.03 29.85
N ALA A 29 59.47 -44.17 29.95
CA ALA A 29 59.08 -45.27 30.82
C ALA A 29 59.91 -45.24 32.10
N GLU A 30 59.28 -45.14 33.27
CA GLU A 30 59.80 -45.67 34.53
C GLU A 30 58.77 -45.59 35.66
N MET A 31 58.30 -46.74 36.15
CA MET A 31 58.46 -47.17 37.56
C MET A 31 58.17 -48.68 37.67
N MET A 32 58.88 -49.36 38.58
CA MET A 32 59.10 -50.81 38.55
C MET A 32 58.20 -51.65 39.48
N GLN A 33 57.72 -52.79 38.93
CA GLN A 33 57.88 -54.19 39.43
C GLN A 33 57.45 -54.59 40.88
N VAL A 34 57.94 -55.79 41.30
CA VAL A 34 57.89 -56.53 42.59
C VAL A 34 56.80 -57.63 42.64
N ILE A 35 57.08 -58.96 42.49
CA ILE A 35 58.30 -59.72 42.16
C ILE A 35 57.98 -60.88 41.14
N ALA A 36 58.51 -62.11 41.31
CA ALA A 36 58.53 -63.22 40.33
C ALA A 36 57.83 -64.52 40.80
N ALA A 37 57.74 -65.51 39.89
CA ALA A 37 57.42 -66.92 40.18
C ALA A 37 58.64 -67.70 40.74
N PRO A 38 58.43 -68.96 41.18
CA PRO A 38 59.04 -70.05 40.40
C PRO A 38 58.13 -71.28 40.21
N SER A 39 58.59 -72.24 39.39
CA SER A 39 57.97 -73.54 39.14
C SER A 39 58.46 -74.63 40.10
N GLN A 40 57.70 -75.74 40.22
CA GLN A 40 58.21 -77.07 40.59
C GLN A 40 57.26 -78.19 40.10
N GLN A 41 57.68 -79.45 40.21
CA GLN A 41 57.10 -80.62 39.55
C GLN A 41 56.17 -81.45 40.45
N GLY A 42 55.17 -82.10 39.82
CA GLY A 42 54.87 -83.53 39.97
C GLY A 42 54.27 -84.06 41.30
N GLY A 43 53.08 -84.65 41.20
CA GLY A 43 52.50 -85.51 42.24
C GLY A 43 51.25 -86.22 41.77
N GLN A 44 51.24 -87.55 41.77
CA GLN A 44 50.04 -88.36 41.51
C GLN A 44 49.28 -88.60 42.82
N SER A 45 47.95 -88.59 42.76
CA SER A 45 47.08 -89.29 43.71
C SER A 45 45.73 -89.58 43.07
N GLU A 46 45.52 -90.84 42.67
CA GLU A 46 44.24 -91.50 42.89
C GLU A 46 44.10 -91.69 44.43
N VAL A 47 42.95 -91.92 45.06
CA VAL A 47 41.68 -92.55 44.64
C VAL A 47 40.54 -91.86 45.41
N GLN A 48 39.29 -91.93 44.91
CA GLN A 48 38.14 -92.53 45.63
C GLN A 48 36.79 -91.90 45.27
N SER A 49 35.88 -92.74 44.78
CA SER A 49 34.53 -92.35 44.34
C SER A 49 33.60 -92.08 45.52
N ALA A 50 32.86 -90.98 45.45
CA ALA A 50 31.63 -90.78 46.21
C ALA A 50 30.53 -90.37 45.23
N SER A 51 29.65 -91.31 44.89
CA SER A 51 28.46 -91.05 44.08
C SER A 51 27.36 -90.47 44.96
N GLN A 52 26.88 -89.26 44.66
CA GLN A 52 25.59 -88.77 45.15
C GLN A 52 24.77 -88.24 43.97
N ASP A 53 23.78 -89.06 43.62
CA ASP A 53 22.41 -88.71 43.26
C ASP A 53 22.16 -87.46 42.40
N VAL A 54 21.67 -87.71 41.18
CA VAL A 54 21.13 -86.69 40.29
C VAL A 54 19.80 -86.19 40.82
N GLU A 55 19.81 -85.04 41.50
CA GLU A 55 18.59 -84.24 41.66
C GLU A 55 18.37 -83.42 40.38
N THR A 56 17.43 -83.87 39.55
CA THR A 56 17.15 -83.27 38.24
C THR A 56 16.48 -81.91 38.39
N GLN A 57 17.26 -80.86 38.64
CA GLN A 57 16.80 -79.50 38.38
C GLN A 57 16.35 -79.40 36.91
N ALA A 58 15.09 -79.04 36.70
CA ALA A 58 14.54 -78.89 35.37
C ALA A 58 15.38 -77.86 34.60
N VAL A 59 15.80 -78.21 33.38
CA VAL A 59 16.58 -77.31 32.52
C VAL A 59 15.72 -76.11 32.17
N ALA A 60 15.86 -75.04 32.95
CA ALA A 60 15.25 -73.75 32.67
C ALA A 60 15.84 -73.25 31.35
N GLN A 61 15.04 -73.33 30.28
CA GLN A 61 15.46 -72.87 28.97
C GLN A 61 15.77 -71.36 29.08
N PRO A 62 16.90 -70.90 28.52
CA PRO A 62 17.37 -69.53 28.75
C PRO A 62 16.30 -68.53 28.31
N ARG A 63 15.92 -67.65 29.23
CA ARG A 63 14.97 -66.56 28.96
C ARG A 63 15.73 -65.33 28.51
N VAL A 64 15.17 -64.61 27.54
CA VAL A 64 15.70 -63.31 27.14
C VAL A 64 15.04 -62.25 28.02
N LEU A 65 15.81 -61.76 29.00
CA LEU A 65 15.49 -60.63 29.85
C LEU A 65 16.21 -59.38 29.35
N ALA A 66 15.66 -58.21 29.64
CA ALA A 66 16.26 -56.91 29.30
C ALA A 66 15.93 -55.82 30.33
N ASP A 67 16.95 -55.12 30.80
CA ASP A 67 16.84 -53.87 31.56
C ASP A 67 16.29 -52.74 30.66
N ALA A 68 15.18 -52.15 31.10
CA ALA A 68 14.42 -51.16 30.34
C ALA A 68 13.97 -49.97 31.19
N LYS A 69 13.46 -48.94 30.52
CA LYS A 69 12.97 -47.72 31.16
C LYS A 69 11.60 -47.32 30.63
N VAL A 70 10.75 -46.87 31.54
CA VAL A 70 9.48 -46.20 31.25
C VAL A 70 9.77 -44.84 30.60
N VAL A 71 9.22 -44.59 29.42
CA VAL A 71 9.26 -43.28 28.73
C VAL A 71 7.86 -42.87 28.27
N PRO A 72 7.53 -41.57 28.27
CA PRO A 72 6.25 -41.11 27.74
C PRO A 72 6.23 -41.26 26.21
N LEU A 73 5.08 -41.64 25.65
CA LEU A 73 4.87 -41.78 24.20
C LEU A 73 5.09 -40.44 23.45
N LEU A 74 4.76 -39.32 24.10
CA LEU A 74 4.97 -37.97 23.60
C LEU A 74 5.74 -37.15 24.64
N ARG A 75 6.87 -36.56 24.23
CA ARG A 75 7.65 -35.60 25.02
C ARG A 75 8.26 -34.51 24.15
N SER A 76 8.54 -33.35 24.74
CA SER A 76 9.20 -32.25 24.05
C SER A 76 10.05 -31.40 25.01
N ASP A 77 11.28 -31.12 24.60
CA ASP A 77 12.18 -30.17 25.25
C ASP A 77 11.85 -28.75 24.76
N LEU A 78 11.19 -27.96 25.61
CA LEU A 78 10.70 -26.62 25.26
C LEU A 78 11.77 -25.56 25.56
N SER A 79 11.97 -24.64 24.62
CA SER A 79 12.93 -23.53 24.72
C SER A 79 12.29 -22.20 24.33
N MET A 80 12.81 -21.08 24.84
CA MET A 80 12.35 -19.75 24.41
C MET A 80 12.82 -19.45 22.98
N ALA A 81 11.93 -18.87 22.17
CA ALA A 81 12.24 -18.42 20.81
C ALA A 81 12.95 -17.04 20.77
N ALA A 82 12.97 -16.32 21.88
CA ALA A 82 13.67 -15.05 22.07
C ALA A 82 14.54 -15.08 23.33
N SER A 83 15.56 -14.24 23.40
CA SER A 83 16.31 -13.97 24.64
C SER A 83 15.64 -12.88 25.46
N GLY A 84 15.79 -12.93 26.77
CA GLY A 84 15.25 -11.92 27.69
C GLY A 84 15.16 -12.41 29.12
N ILE A 85 14.70 -11.53 30.02
CA ILE A 85 14.51 -11.84 31.44
C ILE A 85 13.11 -12.43 31.65
N ALA A 86 13.00 -13.57 32.34
CA ALA A 86 11.71 -14.19 32.67
C ALA A 86 10.98 -13.42 33.79
N VAL A 87 10.03 -12.56 33.43
CA VAL A 87 9.24 -11.77 34.39
C VAL A 87 8.15 -12.59 35.08
N GLN A 88 7.72 -13.69 34.46
CA GLN A 88 6.66 -14.57 34.96
C GLN A 88 6.93 -16.02 34.54
N VAL A 89 6.89 -16.92 35.52
CA VAL A 89 6.90 -18.37 35.36
C VAL A 89 5.67 -18.87 36.13
N ASN A 90 4.73 -19.52 35.45
CA ASN A 90 3.41 -19.85 35.98
C ASN A 90 3.28 -21.28 36.51
N ILE A 91 4.32 -22.09 36.31
CA ILE A 91 4.32 -23.54 36.54
C ILE A 91 5.52 -23.98 37.39
N LYS A 92 5.48 -25.22 37.85
CA LYS A 92 6.50 -25.92 38.64
C LYS A 92 6.68 -27.34 38.10
N GLU A 93 7.75 -28.00 38.53
CA GLU A 93 7.93 -29.43 38.30
C GLU A 93 6.78 -30.22 38.96
N GLY A 94 6.20 -31.16 38.22
CA GLY A 94 5.01 -31.92 38.61
C GLY A 94 3.66 -31.26 38.31
N ASP A 95 3.60 -29.99 37.89
CA ASP A 95 2.34 -29.36 37.47
C ASP A 95 1.85 -29.98 36.15
N ARG A 96 0.53 -30.20 36.03
CA ARG A 96 -0.14 -30.61 34.78
C ARG A 96 -0.70 -29.39 34.06
N VAL A 97 -0.45 -29.30 32.76
CA VAL A 97 -0.78 -28.17 31.87
C VAL A 97 -1.59 -28.63 30.66
N GLN A 98 -2.38 -27.74 30.08
CA GLN A 98 -3.16 -27.95 28.85
C GLN A 98 -2.47 -27.32 27.64
N GLU A 99 -2.80 -27.81 26.45
CA GLU A 99 -2.31 -27.23 25.19
C GLU A 99 -2.64 -25.73 25.10
N GLY A 100 -1.63 -24.90 24.79
CA GLY A 100 -1.74 -23.45 24.70
C GLY A 100 -1.51 -22.67 26.01
N ASP A 101 -1.43 -23.34 27.17
CA ASP A 101 -1.21 -22.68 28.47
C ASP A 101 0.09 -21.86 28.49
N LEU A 102 0.05 -20.67 29.10
CA LEU A 102 1.20 -19.77 29.21
C LEU A 102 2.14 -20.21 30.34
N LEU A 103 3.22 -20.91 29.99
CA LEU A 103 4.18 -21.47 30.94
C LEU A 103 5.15 -20.39 31.46
N ILE A 104 5.77 -19.66 30.53
CA ILE A 104 6.80 -18.65 30.82
C ILE A 104 6.51 -17.41 29.96
N LYS A 105 6.73 -16.23 30.53
CA LYS A 105 6.73 -14.95 29.83
C LYS A 105 7.98 -14.13 30.16
N LEU A 106 8.65 -13.65 29.13
CA LEU A 106 9.78 -12.71 29.21
C LEU A 106 9.29 -11.27 29.31
N ASP A 107 10.20 -10.33 29.62
CA ASP A 107 9.94 -8.90 29.48
C ASP A 107 9.63 -8.57 28.00
N ASP A 108 8.39 -8.18 27.76
CA ASP A 108 7.83 -7.88 26.45
C ASP A 108 7.67 -6.38 26.19
N ALA A 109 8.18 -5.50 27.06
CA ALA A 109 8.00 -4.05 26.97
C ALA A 109 8.49 -3.49 25.62
N GLN A 110 9.68 -3.91 25.17
CA GLN A 110 10.22 -3.49 23.86
C GLN A 110 9.39 -4.05 22.69
N ALA A 111 8.89 -5.29 22.80
CA ALA A 111 8.07 -5.91 21.77
C ALA A 111 6.68 -5.24 21.66
N ARG A 112 6.06 -4.87 22.79
CA ARG A 112 4.81 -4.08 22.83
C ARG A 112 4.99 -2.68 22.22
N VAL A 113 6.12 -2.02 22.48
CA VAL A 113 6.47 -0.74 21.83
C VAL A 113 6.66 -0.92 20.31
N ALA A 114 7.33 -1.98 19.87
CA ALA A 114 7.49 -2.28 18.44
C ALA A 114 6.15 -2.54 17.73
N VAL A 115 5.23 -3.27 18.36
CA VAL A 115 3.86 -3.48 17.84
C VAL A 115 3.11 -2.16 17.73
N ALA A 116 3.12 -1.32 18.78
CA ALA A 116 2.46 -0.02 18.76
C ALA A 116 3.02 0.91 17.65
N GLN A 117 4.34 0.93 17.47
CA GLN A 117 4.99 1.71 16.41
C GLN A 117 4.64 1.19 15.01
N ALA A 118 4.52 -0.13 14.82
CA ALA A 118 4.10 -0.72 13.56
C ALA A 118 2.60 -0.46 13.26
N GLN A 119 1.73 -0.54 14.27
CA GLN A 119 0.31 -0.14 14.15
C GLN A 119 0.17 1.33 13.73
N ALA A 120 0.92 2.25 14.36
CA ALA A 120 0.91 3.66 13.99
C ALA A 120 1.42 3.92 12.55
N ASN A 121 2.44 3.17 12.11
CA ASN A 121 2.93 3.24 10.73
C ASN A 121 1.89 2.72 9.72
N LEU A 122 1.19 1.63 10.04
CA LEU A 122 0.11 1.07 9.21
C LEU A 122 -1.07 2.04 9.09
N ALA A 123 -1.54 2.60 10.22
CA ALA A 123 -2.61 3.61 10.22
C ALA A 123 -2.24 4.85 9.38
N ARG A 124 -0.98 5.29 9.41
CA ARG A 124 -0.48 6.39 8.56
C ARG A 124 -0.49 6.01 7.08
N ALA A 125 -0.07 4.79 6.72
CA ALA A 125 -0.07 4.31 5.34
C ALA A 125 -1.51 4.21 4.79
N GLN A 126 -2.43 3.68 5.59
CA GLN A 126 -3.86 3.58 5.27
C GLN A 126 -4.47 4.99 5.06
N ALA A 127 -4.27 5.91 5.99
CA ALA A 127 -4.76 7.29 5.84
C ALA A 127 -4.17 8.03 4.62
N ASN A 128 -2.95 7.67 4.19
CA ASN A 128 -2.37 8.21 2.96
C ASN A 128 -3.02 7.58 1.70
N LEU A 129 -3.24 6.27 1.69
CA LEU A 129 -3.97 5.57 0.63
C LEU A 129 -5.41 6.09 0.49
N ASP A 130 -6.11 6.30 1.60
CA ASP A 130 -7.48 6.83 1.62
C ASP A 130 -7.52 8.28 1.09
N LYS A 131 -6.55 9.12 1.49
CA LYS A 131 -6.37 10.48 0.95
C LYS A 131 -6.10 10.48 -0.55
N ILE A 132 -5.35 9.50 -1.06
CA ILE A 132 -5.04 9.34 -2.49
C ILE A 132 -6.29 8.86 -3.25
N LYS A 133 -7.01 7.86 -2.72
CA LYS A 133 -8.26 7.33 -3.30
C LYS A 133 -9.44 8.31 -3.24
N ALA A 134 -9.45 9.24 -2.29
CA ALA A 134 -10.40 10.36 -2.25
C ALA A 134 -10.20 11.37 -3.41
N GLY A 135 -9.08 11.31 -4.13
CA GLY A 135 -8.83 12.08 -5.35
C GLY A 135 -8.75 13.59 -5.12
N ALA A 136 -9.21 14.36 -6.11
CA ALA A 136 -9.34 15.81 -5.96
C ALA A 136 -10.50 16.15 -5.03
N ARG A 137 -10.27 17.13 -4.14
CA ARG A 137 -11.32 17.62 -3.24
C ARG A 137 -12.42 18.33 -4.02
N ALA A 138 -13.63 18.36 -3.46
CA ALA A 138 -14.78 19.02 -4.06
C ALA A 138 -14.53 20.51 -4.38
N GLU A 139 -13.72 21.21 -3.58
CA GLU A 139 -13.35 22.61 -3.84
C GLU A 139 -12.48 22.76 -5.10
N ASN A 140 -11.57 21.82 -5.37
CA ASN A 140 -10.75 21.83 -6.58
C ASN A 140 -11.60 21.54 -7.82
N ILE A 141 -12.54 20.60 -7.71
CA ILE A 141 -13.49 20.28 -8.79
C ILE A 141 -14.37 21.51 -9.08
N ALA A 142 -14.95 22.14 -8.06
CA ALA A 142 -15.78 23.33 -8.21
C ALA A 142 -15.03 24.53 -8.83
N VAL A 143 -13.74 24.71 -8.51
CA VAL A 143 -12.90 25.74 -9.15
C VAL A 143 -12.67 25.44 -10.64
N ALA A 144 -12.45 24.18 -11.02
CA ALA A 144 -12.30 23.78 -12.42
C ALA A 144 -13.63 23.85 -13.20
N GLU A 145 -14.75 23.50 -12.58
CA GLU A 145 -16.10 23.64 -13.17
C GLU A 145 -16.47 25.10 -13.38
N ALA A 146 -16.19 25.99 -12.42
CA ALA A 146 -16.39 27.43 -12.58
C ALA A 146 -15.47 28.04 -13.65
N ALA A 147 -14.25 27.53 -13.82
CA ALA A 147 -13.35 27.94 -14.89
C ALA A 147 -13.87 27.52 -16.28
N LEU A 148 -14.42 26.31 -16.40
CA LEU A 148 -15.09 25.83 -17.62
C LEU A 148 -16.36 26.64 -17.92
N GLU A 149 -17.21 26.90 -16.92
CA GLU A 149 -18.41 27.74 -17.07
C GLU A 149 -18.05 29.15 -17.55
N ALA A 150 -17.01 29.77 -16.98
CA ALA A 150 -16.54 31.09 -17.39
C ALA A 150 -15.99 31.09 -18.83
N ALA A 151 -15.25 30.04 -19.24
CA ALA A 151 -14.76 29.89 -20.61
C ALA A 151 -15.91 29.68 -21.60
N GLN A 152 -16.87 28.82 -21.26
CA GLN A 152 -18.06 28.55 -22.08
C GLN A 152 -18.90 29.83 -22.24
N ALA A 153 -19.17 30.55 -21.16
CA ALA A 153 -19.88 31.83 -21.19
C ALA A 153 -19.11 32.96 -21.91
N ASN A 154 -17.81 32.82 -22.17
CA ASN A 154 -17.04 33.71 -23.03
C ASN A 154 -17.17 33.30 -24.50
N TYR A 155 -16.99 32.01 -24.80
CA TYR A 155 -17.21 31.43 -26.13
C TYR A 155 -18.62 31.72 -26.64
N ASP A 156 -19.66 31.49 -25.84
CA ASP A 156 -21.05 31.72 -26.21
C ASP A 156 -21.33 33.20 -26.50
N LYS A 157 -20.69 34.16 -25.78
CA LYS A 157 -20.79 35.60 -26.10
C LYS A 157 -20.16 35.92 -27.45
N LEU A 158 -18.99 35.36 -27.74
CA LEU A 158 -18.28 35.58 -28.99
C LEU A 158 -19.00 34.92 -30.17
N VAL A 159 -19.59 33.74 -30.00
CA VAL A 159 -20.43 33.07 -31.01
C VAL A 159 -21.75 33.82 -31.25
N ASN A 160 -22.40 34.32 -30.19
CA ASN A 160 -23.59 35.15 -30.35
C ASN A 160 -23.28 36.52 -30.97
N ALA A 161 -22.09 37.08 -30.72
CA ALA A 161 -21.59 38.22 -31.50
C ALA A 161 -21.40 37.82 -32.97
N ALA A 162 -20.77 36.67 -33.23
CA ALA A 162 -20.49 36.10 -34.56
C ALA A 162 -21.73 35.72 -35.39
N ALA A 163 -22.94 35.79 -34.81
CA ALA A 163 -24.17 35.49 -35.50
C ALA A 163 -24.35 36.35 -36.77
N PRO A 164 -24.69 35.76 -37.94
CA PRO A 164 -24.86 36.49 -39.20
C PRO A 164 -25.84 37.67 -39.13
N GLY A 165 -26.82 37.64 -38.20
CA GLY A 165 -27.73 38.75 -37.95
C GLY A 165 -27.04 40.03 -37.45
N ASN A 166 -25.95 39.92 -36.68
CA ASN A 166 -25.19 41.09 -36.23
C ASN A 166 -24.33 41.69 -37.35
N ILE A 167 -23.76 40.85 -38.20
CA ILE A 167 -23.05 41.27 -39.40
C ILE A 167 -24.04 42.00 -40.33
N ALA A 168 -25.22 41.42 -40.60
CA ALA A 168 -26.27 42.06 -41.38
C ALA A 168 -26.76 43.40 -40.76
N ASN A 169 -26.83 43.51 -39.43
CA ASN A 169 -27.14 44.76 -38.75
C ASN A 169 -26.06 45.83 -38.96
N ALA A 170 -24.77 45.45 -38.94
CA ALA A 170 -23.65 46.36 -39.23
C ALA A 170 -23.59 46.76 -40.72
N GLU A 171 -23.86 45.83 -41.64
CA GLU A 171 -24.01 46.09 -43.07
C GLU A 171 -25.17 47.05 -43.35
N ALA A 172 -26.33 46.85 -42.71
CA ALA A 172 -27.46 47.76 -42.82
C ALA A 172 -27.18 49.16 -42.25
N ALA A 173 -26.41 49.25 -41.16
CA ALA A 173 -25.95 50.52 -40.59
C ALA A 173 -24.98 51.25 -41.54
N LEU A 174 -24.06 50.52 -42.17
CA LEU A 174 -23.14 51.07 -43.17
C LEU A 174 -23.88 51.53 -44.43
N ALA A 175 -24.80 50.72 -44.97
CA ALA A 175 -25.63 51.08 -46.12
C ALA A 175 -26.47 52.33 -45.84
N LYS A 176 -27.05 52.46 -44.63
CA LYS A 176 -27.77 53.66 -44.19
C LYS A 176 -26.84 54.89 -44.14
N ALA A 177 -25.64 54.77 -43.58
CA ALA A 177 -24.67 55.85 -43.52
C ALA A 177 -24.18 56.28 -44.92
N GLN A 178 -23.98 55.33 -45.83
CA GLN A 178 -23.60 55.58 -47.22
C GLN A 178 -24.72 56.26 -48.02
N ALA A 179 -25.98 55.84 -47.81
CA ALA A 179 -27.15 56.51 -48.39
C ALA A 179 -27.28 57.96 -47.90
N GLU A 180 -27.05 58.21 -46.61
CA GLU A 180 -27.06 59.56 -46.03
C GLU A 180 -25.91 60.43 -46.55
N TYR A 181 -24.69 59.89 -46.65
CA TYR A 181 -23.56 60.59 -47.28
C TYR A 181 -23.82 60.90 -48.75
N THR A 182 -24.45 59.99 -49.49
CA THR A 182 -24.84 60.21 -50.90
C THR A 182 -25.91 61.31 -50.99
N ARG A 183 -26.92 61.27 -50.12
CA ARG A 183 -27.97 62.31 -50.03
C ARG A 183 -27.41 63.69 -49.69
N VAL A 184 -26.44 63.78 -48.78
CA VAL A 184 -25.76 65.02 -48.42
C VAL A 184 -24.89 65.51 -49.59
N THR A 185 -24.07 64.66 -50.20
CA THR A 185 -23.15 65.07 -51.28
C THR A 185 -23.83 65.37 -52.62
N GLN A 186 -25.03 64.85 -52.89
CA GLN A 186 -25.83 65.23 -54.05
C GLN A 186 -26.43 66.65 -53.95
N GLY A 187 -26.54 67.21 -52.75
CA GLY A 187 -26.99 68.59 -52.54
C GLY A 187 -28.45 68.85 -52.98
N ALA A 188 -28.68 70.04 -53.55
CA ALA A 188 -30.00 70.44 -54.05
C ALA A 188 -30.30 69.81 -55.41
N THR A 189 -31.44 69.13 -55.56
CA THR A 189 -31.88 68.63 -56.87
C THR A 189 -32.24 69.77 -57.81
N GLU A 190 -32.21 69.53 -59.13
CA GLU A 190 -32.67 70.52 -60.12
C GLU A 190 -34.11 70.97 -59.85
N GLU A 191 -34.98 70.05 -59.41
CA GLU A 191 -36.36 70.35 -59.01
C GLU A 191 -36.44 71.33 -57.83
N MET A 192 -35.60 71.16 -56.80
CA MET A 192 -35.50 72.11 -55.67
C MET A 192 -34.99 73.48 -56.13
N LEU A 193 -34.03 73.52 -57.05
CA LEU A 193 -33.51 74.77 -57.63
C LEU A 193 -34.55 75.47 -58.52
N ILE A 194 -35.33 74.73 -59.31
CA ILE A 194 -36.45 75.25 -60.11
C ILE A 194 -37.53 75.83 -59.20
N ALA A 195 -37.93 75.10 -58.15
CA ALA A 195 -38.91 75.57 -57.17
C ALA A 195 -38.42 76.82 -56.42
N ALA A 196 -37.15 76.88 -56.01
CA ALA A 196 -36.57 78.04 -55.36
C ALA A 196 -36.53 79.27 -56.29
N ARG A 197 -36.15 79.11 -57.56
CA ARG A 197 -36.20 80.18 -58.58
C ARG A 197 -37.62 80.68 -58.82
N ALA A 198 -38.60 79.78 -58.90
CA ALA A 198 -40.02 80.14 -59.06
C ALA A 198 -40.56 80.92 -57.85
N ASN A 199 -40.19 80.50 -56.63
CA ASN A 199 -40.54 81.21 -55.40
C ASN A 199 -39.91 82.61 -55.33
N LEU A 200 -38.65 82.77 -55.74
CA LEU A 200 -37.99 84.08 -55.80
C LEU A 200 -38.68 85.01 -56.82
N ALA A 201 -39.00 84.52 -58.02
CA ALA A 201 -39.72 85.32 -59.03
C ALA A 201 -41.13 85.72 -58.56
N SER A 202 -41.83 84.84 -57.80
CA SER A 202 -43.11 85.16 -57.18
C SER A 202 -42.98 86.25 -56.10
N ALA A 203 -41.97 86.16 -55.24
CA ALA A 203 -41.70 87.18 -54.22
C ALA A 203 -41.28 88.53 -54.84
N GLU A 204 -40.51 88.51 -55.94
CA GLU A 204 -40.14 89.71 -56.70
C GLU A 204 -41.37 90.40 -57.32
N ALA A 205 -42.31 89.63 -57.87
CA ALA A 205 -43.57 90.17 -58.39
C ALA A 205 -44.41 90.83 -57.28
N GLN A 206 -44.50 90.19 -56.10
CA GLN A 206 -45.19 90.74 -54.92
C GLN A 206 -44.51 92.01 -54.42
N LEU A 207 -43.18 92.04 -54.35
CA LEU A 207 -42.40 93.22 -53.96
C LEU A 207 -42.61 94.39 -54.93
N ASN A 208 -42.60 94.14 -56.24
CA ASN A 208 -42.87 95.17 -57.25
C ASN A 208 -44.31 95.69 -57.19
N GLN A 209 -45.29 94.84 -56.89
CA GLN A 209 -46.68 95.24 -56.63
C GLN A 209 -46.80 96.11 -55.37
N ALA A 210 -46.22 95.67 -54.25
CA ALA A 210 -46.25 96.40 -52.98
C ALA A 210 -45.52 97.75 -53.07
N ARG A 211 -44.37 97.79 -53.75
CA ARG A 211 -43.61 99.03 -54.05
C ARG A 211 -44.42 99.99 -54.90
N SER A 212 -45.15 99.48 -55.90
CA SER A 212 -46.07 100.28 -56.72
C SER A 212 -47.26 100.82 -55.92
N ALA A 213 -47.73 100.10 -54.90
CA ALA A 213 -48.73 100.59 -53.96
C ALA A 213 -48.16 101.69 -53.05
N TYR A 214 -47.04 101.44 -52.39
CA TYR A 214 -46.35 102.38 -51.49
C TYR A 214 -45.96 103.70 -52.20
N ASN A 215 -45.46 103.62 -53.44
CA ASN A 215 -45.09 104.80 -54.23
C ASN A 215 -46.26 105.78 -54.47
N ARG A 216 -47.52 105.33 -54.38
CA ARG A 216 -48.72 106.19 -54.51
C ARG A 216 -49.10 106.91 -53.22
N ILE A 217 -48.56 106.49 -52.07
CA ILE A 217 -48.85 107.09 -50.75
C ILE A 217 -47.62 107.74 -50.08
N LYS A 218 -46.41 107.54 -50.62
CA LYS A 218 -45.13 107.92 -49.96
C LYS A 218 -45.03 109.39 -49.52
N ASP A 219 -45.72 110.30 -50.23
CA ASP A 219 -45.67 111.74 -50.00
C ASP A 219 -46.76 112.23 -49.01
N MET A 220 -47.49 111.30 -48.38
CA MET A 220 -48.52 111.58 -47.37
C MET A 220 -47.93 111.47 -45.95
N ALA A 221 -48.25 112.42 -45.07
CA ALA A 221 -47.64 112.54 -43.74
C ALA A 221 -47.87 111.33 -42.80
N ASP A 222 -48.86 110.49 -43.09
CA ASP A 222 -49.24 109.30 -42.34
C ASP A 222 -48.79 107.98 -43.00
N ALA A 223 -48.06 108.02 -44.12
CA ALA A 223 -47.76 106.85 -44.96
C ALA A 223 -47.18 105.65 -44.17
N GLY A 224 -46.28 105.88 -43.21
CA GLY A 224 -45.68 104.82 -42.40
C GLY A 224 -46.65 104.03 -41.52
N MET A 225 -47.85 104.55 -41.23
CA MET A 225 -48.88 103.87 -40.44
C MET A 225 -49.90 103.11 -41.30
N ARG A 226 -49.78 103.16 -42.64
CA ARG A 226 -50.74 102.55 -43.56
C ARG A 226 -50.42 101.09 -43.92
N PRO A 227 -51.43 100.25 -44.23
CA PRO A 227 -51.22 98.84 -44.55
C PRO A 227 -50.31 98.60 -45.76
N GLU A 228 -50.24 99.52 -46.73
CA GLU A 228 -49.33 99.41 -47.88
C GLU A 228 -47.85 99.46 -47.48
N SER A 229 -47.51 100.17 -46.40
CA SER A 229 -46.13 100.22 -45.86
C SER A 229 -45.75 98.91 -45.17
N LEU A 230 -46.68 98.31 -44.42
CA LEU A 230 -46.50 96.98 -43.85
C LEU A 230 -46.42 95.91 -44.95
N ALA A 231 -47.25 95.99 -45.98
CA ALA A 231 -47.23 95.08 -47.12
C ALA A 231 -45.90 95.19 -47.91
N MET A 232 -45.36 96.41 -48.08
CA MET A 232 -44.03 96.63 -48.65
C MET A 232 -42.94 95.97 -47.81
N GLN A 233 -42.95 96.16 -46.49
CA GLN A 233 -41.98 95.52 -45.59
C GLN A 233 -42.07 93.99 -45.62
N GLN A 234 -43.29 93.43 -45.61
CA GLN A 234 -43.53 91.99 -45.69
C GLN A 234 -43.05 91.40 -47.03
N ALA A 235 -43.29 92.10 -48.14
CA ALA A 235 -42.83 91.65 -49.45
C ALA A 235 -41.29 91.72 -49.59
N THR A 236 -40.62 92.70 -48.98
CA THR A 236 -39.15 92.75 -48.91
C THR A 236 -38.61 91.55 -48.14
N ILE A 237 -39.16 91.25 -46.96
CA ILE A 237 -38.74 90.09 -46.14
C ILE A 237 -38.99 88.78 -46.90
N ALA A 238 -40.09 88.65 -47.63
CA ALA A 238 -40.38 87.48 -48.46
C ALA A 238 -39.38 87.31 -49.62
N TYR A 239 -38.99 88.41 -50.27
CA TYR A 239 -37.97 88.39 -51.32
C TYR A 239 -36.59 88.03 -50.76
N GLU A 240 -36.15 88.66 -49.66
CA GLU A 240 -34.88 88.38 -49.00
C GLU A 240 -34.80 86.92 -48.52
N ALA A 241 -35.88 86.39 -47.93
CA ALA A 241 -35.95 84.99 -47.51
C ALA A 241 -35.93 84.00 -48.69
N ALA A 242 -36.59 84.33 -49.81
CA ALA A 242 -36.54 83.52 -51.03
C ALA A 242 -35.15 83.57 -51.69
N GLN A 243 -34.48 84.73 -51.67
CA GLN A 243 -33.14 84.92 -52.21
C GLN A 243 -32.08 84.19 -51.37
N ALA A 244 -32.15 84.30 -50.04
CA ALA A 244 -31.31 83.54 -49.13
C ALA A 244 -31.47 82.03 -49.37
N ARG A 245 -32.70 81.52 -49.41
CA ARG A 245 -32.98 80.11 -49.65
C ARG A 245 -32.53 79.60 -51.02
N LEU A 246 -32.53 80.44 -52.06
CA LEU A 246 -31.93 80.09 -53.36
C LEU A 246 -30.40 80.06 -53.27
N ASN A 247 -29.78 81.02 -52.59
CA ASN A 247 -28.33 81.06 -52.40
C ASN A 247 -27.83 79.86 -51.59
N ASP A 248 -28.54 79.45 -50.53
CA ASP A 248 -28.21 78.26 -49.73
C ASP A 248 -28.18 76.99 -50.61
N LEU A 249 -29.18 76.82 -51.48
CA LEU A 249 -29.26 75.69 -52.41
C LEU A 249 -28.18 75.74 -53.52
N LEU A 250 -27.69 76.93 -53.88
CA LEU A 250 -26.62 77.14 -54.87
C LEU A 250 -25.21 76.99 -54.27
N ASN A 251 -25.01 77.38 -53.01
CA ASN A 251 -23.76 77.18 -52.27
C ASN A 251 -23.51 75.69 -51.98
N GLY A 252 -24.57 74.89 -51.92
CA GLY A 252 -24.49 73.44 -51.74
C GLY A 252 -24.21 73.02 -50.29
N PRO A 253 -23.88 71.74 -50.06
CA PRO A 253 -23.66 71.20 -48.72
C PRO A 253 -22.38 71.78 -48.12
N THR A 254 -22.41 72.15 -46.84
CA THR A 254 -21.22 72.68 -46.18
C THR A 254 -20.16 71.58 -45.99
N ALA A 255 -18.90 71.98 -45.94
CA ALA A 255 -17.79 71.06 -45.62
C ALA A 255 -17.97 70.37 -44.25
N ALA A 256 -18.69 70.99 -43.31
CA ALA A 256 -19.02 70.41 -42.01
C ALA A 256 -20.06 69.28 -42.11
N GLU A 257 -21.10 69.44 -42.93
CA GLU A 257 -22.11 68.41 -43.17
C GLU A 257 -21.50 67.20 -43.90
N ILE A 258 -20.72 67.45 -44.96
CA ILE A 258 -20.00 66.40 -45.69
C ILE A 258 -19.03 65.65 -44.76
N ALA A 259 -18.29 66.38 -43.90
CA ALA A 259 -17.40 65.76 -42.92
C ALA A 259 -18.14 64.92 -41.87
N SER A 260 -19.30 65.38 -41.38
CA SER A 260 -20.10 64.63 -40.39
C SER A 260 -20.73 63.35 -40.99
N ALA A 261 -21.19 63.40 -42.24
CA ALA A 261 -21.67 62.23 -42.96
C ALA A 261 -20.51 61.26 -43.30
N ALA A 262 -19.35 61.76 -43.72
CA ALA A 262 -18.16 60.93 -43.94
C ALA A 262 -17.63 60.28 -42.66
N ALA A 263 -17.72 60.96 -41.51
CA ALA A 263 -17.41 60.40 -40.20
C ALA A 263 -18.38 59.28 -39.82
N SER A 264 -19.69 59.47 -40.08
CA SER A 264 -20.72 58.44 -39.88
C SER A 264 -20.47 57.20 -40.71
N VAL A 265 -20.12 57.34 -42.00
CA VAL A 265 -19.72 56.21 -42.87
C VAL A 265 -18.48 55.50 -42.31
N ARG A 266 -17.44 56.25 -41.92
CA ARG A 266 -16.22 55.67 -41.34
C ARG A 266 -16.50 54.90 -40.05
N GLN A 267 -17.34 55.44 -39.17
CA GLN A 267 -17.72 54.78 -37.92
C GLN A 267 -18.49 53.49 -38.17
N ALA A 268 -19.46 53.49 -39.10
CA ALA A 268 -20.20 52.29 -39.49
C ALA A 268 -19.31 51.25 -40.18
N GLN A 269 -18.32 51.69 -40.97
CA GLN A 269 -17.40 50.78 -41.65
C GLN A 269 -16.39 50.15 -40.68
N VAL A 270 -15.88 50.89 -39.69
CA VAL A 270 -15.10 50.33 -38.58
C VAL A 270 -15.94 49.35 -37.75
N ALA A 271 -17.22 49.66 -37.49
CA ALA A 271 -18.10 48.73 -36.79
C ALA A 271 -18.27 47.40 -37.56
N LEU A 272 -18.51 47.46 -38.87
CA LEU A 272 -18.55 46.28 -39.74
C LEU A 272 -17.22 45.52 -39.76
N GLU A 273 -16.09 46.22 -39.86
CA GLU A 273 -14.76 45.61 -39.84
C GLU A 273 -14.47 44.90 -38.52
N THR A 274 -14.82 45.51 -37.37
CA THR A 274 -14.69 44.84 -36.05
C THR A 274 -15.58 43.61 -35.93
N ALA A 275 -16.76 43.62 -36.54
CA ALA A 275 -17.62 42.44 -36.62
C ALA A 275 -17.02 41.35 -37.54
N GLN A 276 -16.46 41.71 -38.69
CA GLN A 276 -15.92 40.72 -39.63
C GLN A 276 -14.58 40.12 -39.17
N ASN A 277 -13.66 40.93 -38.62
CA ASN A 277 -12.28 40.50 -38.37
C ASN A 277 -12.05 39.85 -37.00
N ALA A 278 -12.70 40.31 -35.92
CA ALA A 278 -12.49 39.73 -34.59
C ALA A 278 -13.07 38.30 -34.49
N MET A 279 -14.21 38.07 -35.12
CA MET A 279 -15.07 36.96 -34.73
C MET A 279 -14.57 35.56 -35.16
N PRO A 280 -13.87 35.36 -36.30
CA PRO A 280 -13.26 34.06 -36.63
C PRO A 280 -12.06 33.69 -35.74
N SER A 281 -11.18 34.64 -35.40
CA SER A 281 -10.00 34.38 -34.56
C SER A 281 -10.39 34.19 -33.09
N ASP A 282 -11.26 35.05 -32.58
CA ASP A 282 -11.49 35.16 -31.15
C ASP A 282 -12.42 34.03 -30.67
N VAL A 283 -13.34 33.57 -31.53
CA VAL A 283 -14.11 32.33 -31.30
C VAL A 283 -13.18 31.10 -31.31
N ALA A 284 -12.17 31.05 -32.18
CA ALA A 284 -11.20 29.95 -32.17
C ALA A 284 -10.30 29.94 -30.92
N VAL A 285 -9.88 31.12 -30.45
CA VAL A 285 -9.16 31.27 -29.17
C VAL A 285 -10.05 30.90 -27.98
N ALA A 286 -11.32 31.31 -27.97
CA ALA A 286 -12.27 30.94 -26.91
C ALA A 286 -12.61 29.44 -26.93
N ALA A 287 -12.71 28.81 -28.10
CA ALA A 287 -12.86 27.36 -28.20
C ALA A 287 -11.65 26.61 -27.64
N ALA A 288 -10.44 27.12 -27.88
CA ALA A 288 -9.22 26.58 -27.27
C ALA A 288 -9.20 26.77 -25.74
N GLN A 289 -9.70 27.89 -25.23
CA GLN A 289 -9.87 28.12 -23.77
C GLN A 289 -10.87 27.15 -23.14
N VAL A 290 -12.01 26.89 -23.80
CA VAL A 290 -12.99 25.88 -23.36
C VAL A 290 -12.36 24.49 -23.35
N ALA A 291 -11.66 24.09 -24.42
CA ALA A 291 -10.96 22.81 -24.48
C ALA A 291 -9.87 22.67 -23.40
N GLN A 292 -9.14 23.75 -23.10
CA GLN A 292 -8.15 23.79 -22.02
C GLN A 292 -8.81 23.65 -20.64
N ALA A 293 -9.90 24.37 -20.37
CA ALA A 293 -10.62 24.29 -19.09
C ALA A 293 -11.27 22.91 -18.88
N GLN A 294 -11.80 22.31 -19.96
CA GLN A 294 -12.31 20.93 -19.93
C GLN A 294 -11.19 19.93 -19.62
N ALA A 295 -10.03 20.04 -20.29
CA ALA A 295 -8.89 19.16 -20.01
C ALA A 295 -8.36 19.30 -18.57
N GLN A 296 -8.38 20.51 -17.99
CA GLN A 296 -8.04 20.75 -16.59
C GLN A 296 -9.08 20.13 -15.64
N LEU A 297 -10.37 20.26 -15.96
CA LEU A 297 -11.45 19.61 -15.21
C LEU A 297 -11.34 18.08 -15.25
N ASP A 298 -10.98 17.51 -16.40
CA ASP A 298 -10.78 16.08 -16.57
C ASP A 298 -9.52 15.57 -15.85
N GLU A 299 -8.41 16.33 -15.85
CA GLU A 299 -7.23 16.01 -15.03
C GLU A 299 -7.59 15.98 -13.54
N VAL A 300 -8.35 16.98 -13.06
CA VAL A 300 -8.83 17.05 -11.67
C VAL A 300 -9.81 15.91 -11.34
N LYS A 301 -10.71 15.54 -12.26
CA LYS A 301 -11.70 14.46 -12.07
C LYS A 301 -11.12 13.05 -12.22
N THR A 302 -10.03 12.88 -12.96
CA THR A 302 -9.34 11.57 -13.10
C THR A 302 -8.72 11.13 -11.77
N GLY A 303 -8.44 12.06 -10.86
CA GLY A 303 -8.03 11.78 -9.48
C GLY A 303 -6.55 11.38 -9.37
N ALA A 304 -6.23 10.51 -8.42
CA ALA A 304 -4.88 9.97 -8.29
C ALA A 304 -4.57 8.96 -9.39
N ARG A 305 -3.32 8.94 -9.88
CA ARG A 305 -2.92 8.00 -10.94
C ARG A 305 -2.88 6.57 -10.40
N ALA A 306 -3.04 5.59 -11.29
CA ALA A 306 -3.02 4.18 -10.92
C ALA A 306 -1.67 3.79 -10.26
N GLU A 307 -0.58 4.42 -10.69
CA GLU A 307 0.76 4.30 -10.14
C GLU A 307 0.87 4.86 -8.71
N ASP A 308 0.23 6.01 -8.44
CA ASP A 308 0.20 6.63 -7.11
C ASP A 308 -0.59 5.76 -6.12
N ILE A 309 -1.71 5.18 -6.58
CA ILE A 309 -2.52 4.24 -5.80
C ILE A 309 -1.73 2.95 -5.53
N ALA A 310 -1.12 2.35 -6.56
CA ALA A 310 -0.34 1.12 -6.41
C ALA A 310 0.87 1.29 -5.47
N ALA A 311 1.53 2.45 -5.49
CA ALA A 311 2.59 2.77 -4.55
C ALA A 311 2.07 2.85 -3.10
N ALA A 312 0.93 3.52 -2.88
CA ALA A 312 0.33 3.61 -1.55
C ALA A 312 -0.23 2.27 -1.04
N GLU A 313 -0.70 1.39 -1.93
CA GLU A 313 -1.07 0.01 -1.56
C GLU A 313 0.15 -0.84 -1.20
N ALA A 314 1.29 -0.65 -1.88
CA ALA A 314 2.56 -1.27 -1.50
C ALA A 314 3.07 -0.78 -0.14
N ASP A 315 2.92 0.51 0.19
CA ASP A 315 3.24 1.05 1.51
C ASP A 315 2.36 0.42 2.62
N VAL A 316 1.06 0.24 2.37
CA VAL A 316 0.15 -0.46 3.30
C VAL A 316 0.54 -1.93 3.46
N ALA A 317 0.92 -2.62 2.39
CA ALA A 317 1.42 -4.00 2.45
C ALA A 317 2.73 -4.10 3.25
N ALA A 318 3.69 -3.19 3.03
CA ALA A 318 4.95 -3.13 3.76
C ALA A 318 4.74 -2.84 5.26
N ALA A 319 3.86 -1.90 5.60
CA ALA A 319 3.50 -1.60 6.99
C ALA A 319 2.76 -2.77 7.66
N THR A 320 1.93 -3.51 6.92
CA THR A 320 1.27 -4.73 7.40
C THR A 320 2.28 -5.83 7.69
N ALA A 321 3.26 -6.06 6.81
CA ALA A 321 4.34 -7.02 7.04
C ALA A 321 5.21 -6.63 8.26
N ALA A 322 5.51 -5.34 8.44
CA ALA A 322 6.21 -4.84 9.62
C ALA A 322 5.42 -5.08 10.93
N LEU A 323 4.09 -4.92 10.90
CA LEU A 323 3.23 -5.26 12.02
C LEU A 323 3.20 -6.77 12.32
N GLN A 324 3.10 -7.61 11.29
CA GLN A 324 3.19 -9.07 11.45
C GLN A 324 4.53 -9.49 12.09
N GLN A 325 5.65 -8.92 11.63
CA GLN A 325 6.97 -9.17 12.22
C GLN A 325 7.05 -8.74 13.68
N ALA A 326 6.49 -7.57 14.04
CA ALA A 326 6.43 -7.11 15.43
C ALA A 326 5.55 -8.02 16.32
N LEU A 327 4.41 -8.50 15.80
CA LEU A 327 3.53 -9.43 16.49
C LEU A 327 4.17 -10.81 16.69
N VAL A 328 4.95 -11.30 15.72
CA VAL A 328 5.77 -12.52 15.88
C VAL A 328 6.85 -12.31 16.95
N GLY A 329 7.50 -11.14 16.97
CA GLY A 329 8.45 -10.77 18.02
C GLY A 329 7.81 -10.79 19.41
N LEU A 330 6.61 -10.21 19.56
CA LEU A 330 5.84 -10.23 20.81
C LEU A 330 5.44 -11.65 21.20
N ARG A 331 4.90 -12.46 20.28
CA ARG A 331 4.55 -13.88 20.53
C ARG A 331 5.77 -14.67 21.02
N ASN A 332 6.96 -14.43 20.47
CA ASN A 332 8.18 -15.14 20.84
C ASN A 332 8.70 -14.81 22.26
N THR A 333 8.12 -13.81 22.95
CA THR A 333 8.35 -13.56 24.40
C THR A 333 7.56 -14.49 25.32
N GLU A 334 6.62 -15.27 24.77
CA GLU A 334 5.77 -16.21 25.52
C GLU A 334 6.08 -17.65 25.09
N LEU A 335 6.29 -18.54 26.07
CA LEU A 335 6.36 -19.98 25.84
C LEU A 335 5.07 -20.64 26.31
N ARG A 336 4.48 -21.45 25.43
CA ARG A 336 3.20 -22.13 25.64
C ARG A 336 3.35 -23.63 25.43
N ALA A 337 2.54 -24.42 26.13
CA ALA A 337 2.55 -25.87 26.00
C ALA A 337 2.07 -26.30 24.60
N PRO A 338 2.83 -27.11 23.84
CA PRO A 338 2.41 -27.61 22.52
C PRO A 338 1.44 -28.80 22.57
N PHE A 339 1.17 -29.36 23.74
CA PHE A 339 0.16 -30.40 23.99
C PHE A 339 -0.19 -30.43 25.49
N THR A 340 -1.21 -31.20 25.88
CA THR A 340 -1.59 -31.40 27.30
C THR A 340 -0.68 -32.44 27.95
N GLY A 341 -0.11 -32.16 29.13
CA GLY A 341 0.86 -33.05 29.78
C GLY A 341 1.36 -32.53 31.13
N VAL A 342 2.45 -33.10 31.64
CA VAL A 342 3.09 -32.75 32.92
C VAL A 342 4.49 -32.17 32.73
N ILE A 343 4.84 -31.17 33.55
CA ILE A 343 6.17 -30.56 33.60
C ILE A 343 7.13 -31.52 34.33
N ALA A 344 8.01 -32.18 33.59
CA ALA A 344 8.95 -33.16 34.15
C ALA A 344 10.20 -32.51 34.75
N THR A 345 10.70 -31.42 34.15
CA THR A 345 11.79 -30.59 34.69
C THR A 345 11.59 -29.11 34.34
N LEU A 346 12.11 -28.21 35.19
CA LEU A 346 12.00 -26.75 35.05
C LEU A 346 13.34 -26.06 35.33
N ASN A 347 14.14 -25.86 34.29
CA ASN A 347 15.49 -25.29 34.36
C ASN A 347 15.49 -23.76 34.26
N ILE A 348 14.60 -23.08 35.01
CA ILE A 348 14.47 -21.62 34.98
C ILE A 348 13.74 -21.05 36.21
N THR A 349 14.21 -19.91 36.69
CA THR A 349 13.60 -19.13 37.78
C THR A 349 13.12 -17.74 37.32
N LYS A 350 12.19 -17.14 38.08
CA LYS A 350 11.72 -15.77 37.81
C LYS A 350 12.83 -14.75 38.08
N GLY A 351 13.08 -13.88 37.10
CA GLY A 351 14.17 -12.89 37.12
C GLY A 351 15.44 -13.39 36.41
N GLU A 352 15.46 -14.63 35.93
CA GLU A 352 16.60 -15.22 35.24
C GLU A 352 16.66 -14.83 33.76
N GLN A 353 17.87 -14.77 33.20
CA GLN A 353 18.13 -14.42 31.80
C GLN A 353 18.14 -15.67 30.91
N VAL A 354 17.23 -15.73 29.95
CA VAL A 354 17.09 -16.87 29.04
C VAL A 354 17.90 -16.66 27.74
N SER A 355 18.54 -17.73 27.28
CA SER A 355 19.16 -17.82 25.95
C SER A 355 18.23 -18.57 24.98
N PRO A 356 18.17 -18.21 23.68
CA PRO A 356 17.34 -18.91 22.73
C PRO A 356 17.82 -20.36 22.54
N SER A 357 16.89 -21.27 22.22
CA SER A 357 17.18 -22.69 21.99
C SER A 357 17.74 -23.48 23.20
N ALA A 358 17.92 -22.87 24.37
CA ALA A 358 18.22 -23.58 25.60
C ALA A 358 16.94 -24.23 26.15
N PRO A 359 16.90 -25.55 26.44
CA PRO A 359 15.72 -26.22 26.95
C PRO A 359 15.46 -25.82 28.41
N VAL A 360 14.36 -25.09 28.63
CA VAL A 360 13.95 -24.57 29.95
C VAL A 360 12.88 -25.43 30.63
N ILE A 361 12.13 -26.21 29.85
CA ILE A 361 11.07 -27.11 30.33
C ILE A 361 11.18 -28.43 29.58
N GLN A 362 11.00 -29.56 30.28
CA GLN A 362 10.63 -30.83 29.63
C GLN A 362 9.16 -31.13 29.88
N LEU A 363 8.37 -31.24 28.81
CA LEU A 363 6.95 -31.59 28.85
C LEU A 363 6.77 -33.04 28.41
N ALA A 364 5.98 -33.81 29.14
CA ALA A 364 5.65 -35.20 28.85
C ALA A 364 4.14 -35.46 28.91
N ASP A 365 3.63 -36.30 28.02
CA ASP A 365 2.29 -36.89 28.13
C ASP A 365 2.34 -38.05 29.13
N ASP A 366 1.56 -37.97 30.20
CA ASP A 366 1.46 -38.96 31.27
C ASP A 366 0.32 -39.97 31.06
N THR A 367 -0.39 -39.90 29.93
CA THR A 367 -1.53 -40.79 29.61
C THR A 367 -1.13 -42.07 28.88
N ALA A 368 0.04 -42.09 28.25
CA ALA A 368 0.54 -43.24 27.48
C ALA A 368 2.06 -43.42 27.63
N TRP A 369 2.47 -44.56 28.18
CA TRP A 369 3.86 -44.96 28.36
C TRP A 369 4.30 -45.98 27.30
N GLU A 370 5.54 -45.86 26.84
CA GLU A 370 6.31 -46.92 26.17
C GLU A 370 7.44 -47.41 27.10
N ILE A 371 7.93 -48.62 26.87
CA ILE A 371 9.07 -49.22 27.57
C ILE A 371 10.22 -49.40 26.57
N GLU A 372 11.37 -48.79 26.82
CA GLU A 372 12.57 -48.88 25.96
C GLU A 372 13.68 -49.70 26.64
N THR A 373 14.13 -50.79 26.00
CA THR A 373 15.26 -51.62 26.48
C THR A 373 16.61 -50.93 26.27
N SER A 374 17.60 -51.29 27.10
CA SER A 374 18.90 -50.61 27.17
C SER A 374 20.15 -51.52 27.11
N ASP A 375 19.95 -52.84 27.06
CA ASP A 375 20.99 -53.87 27.24
C ASP A 375 20.92 -55.06 26.25
N LEU A 376 19.83 -55.22 25.49
CA LEU A 376 19.66 -56.33 24.54
C LEU A 376 20.81 -56.43 23.53
N THR A 377 21.57 -57.52 23.59
CA THR A 377 22.74 -57.75 22.75
C THR A 377 22.38 -58.18 21.32
N GLU A 378 23.36 -58.12 20.40
CA GLU A 378 23.30 -58.75 19.08
C GLU A 378 22.89 -60.23 19.11
N LEU A 379 23.16 -60.97 20.19
CA LEU A 379 22.81 -62.40 20.31
C LEU A 379 21.39 -62.64 20.81
N ASP A 380 20.71 -61.62 21.35
CA ASP A 380 19.37 -61.73 21.94
C ASP A 380 18.30 -61.09 21.04
N ILE A 381 18.65 -60.03 20.32
CA ILE A 381 17.75 -59.32 19.40
C ILE A 381 17.24 -60.20 18.24
N VAL A 382 18.02 -61.21 17.81
CA VAL A 382 17.68 -62.11 16.69
C VAL A 382 16.38 -62.90 16.92
N GLY A 383 16.05 -63.20 18.18
CA GLY A 383 14.81 -63.91 18.57
C GLY A 383 13.61 -63.00 18.86
N ILE A 384 13.70 -61.70 18.56
CA ILE A 384 12.69 -60.69 18.88
C ILE A 384 12.12 -60.10 17.59
N THR A 385 10.81 -60.28 17.39
CA THR A 385 10.07 -59.76 16.24
C THR A 385 9.05 -58.72 16.64
N GLN A 386 8.72 -57.80 15.72
CA GLN A 386 7.61 -56.87 15.90
C GLN A 386 6.29 -57.66 16.05
N GLY A 387 5.46 -57.28 17.01
CA GLY A 387 4.24 -58.00 17.39
C GLY A 387 4.45 -59.14 18.41
N LYS A 388 5.70 -59.48 18.80
CA LYS A 388 5.95 -60.45 19.89
C LYS A 388 5.33 -59.93 21.20
N LYS A 389 4.59 -60.79 21.90
CA LYS A 389 4.09 -60.52 23.26
C LYS A 389 5.21 -60.75 24.27
N VAL A 390 5.27 -59.90 25.28
CA VAL A 390 6.27 -59.91 26.35
C VAL A 390 5.61 -59.64 27.70
N THR A 391 6.28 -60.03 28.79
CA THR A 391 5.88 -59.65 30.15
C THR A 391 6.75 -58.49 30.63
N LEU A 392 6.12 -57.52 31.29
CA LEU A 392 6.74 -56.32 31.86
C LEU A 392 6.61 -56.35 33.39
N THR A 393 7.72 -56.20 34.09
CA THR A 393 7.78 -56.03 35.54
C THR A 393 8.54 -54.75 35.90
N PHE A 394 8.32 -54.21 37.10
CA PHE A 394 8.83 -52.89 37.49
C PHE A 394 9.42 -52.93 38.91
N ASP A 395 10.70 -52.58 39.07
CA ASP A 395 11.41 -52.71 40.35
C ASP A 395 10.78 -51.86 41.46
N ALA A 396 10.29 -50.67 41.08
CA ALA A 396 9.63 -49.73 41.98
C ALA A 396 8.18 -50.12 42.34
N LEU A 397 7.58 -51.08 41.63
CA LEU A 397 6.19 -51.52 41.81
C LEU A 397 6.10 -53.06 41.89
N PRO A 398 6.72 -53.70 42.91
CA PRO A 398 6.69 -55.15 43.06
C PRO A 398 5.24 -55.67 43.14
N GLY A 399 4.91 -56.61 42.24
CA GLY A 399 3.54 -57.12 42.06
C GLY A 399 2.72 -56.43 40.96
N LEU A 400 3.25 -55.42 40.29
CA LEU A 400 2.72 -54.97 38.99
C LEU A 400 3.38 -55.78 37.87
N GLU A 401 2.60 -56.68 37.27
CA GLU A 401 2.94 -57.39 36.04
C GLU A 401 2.00 -56.93 34.92
N LEU A 402 2.55 -56.49 33.79
CA LEU A 402 1.79 -56.05 32.62
C LEU A 402 2.20 -56.85 31.38
N SER A 403 1.23 -57.31 30.59
CA SER A 403 1.51 -57.78 29.23
C SER A 403 1.83 -56.58 28.33
N GLY A 404 2.82 -56.74 27.45
CA GLY A 404 3.19 -55.75 26.45
C GLY A 404 3.35 -56.37 25.06
N THR A 405 3.42 -55.50 24.05
CA THR A 405 3.65 -55.89 22.66
C THR A 405 4.86 -55.15 22.11
N VAL A 406 5.80 -55.85 21.46
CA VAL A 406 6.92 -55.23 20.74
C VAL A 406 6.38 -54.42 19.56
N THR A 407 6.36 -53.09 19.70
CA THR A 407 5.80 -52.20 18.67
C THR A 407 6.84 -51.70 17.70
N ARG A 408 8.11 -51.60 18.10
CA ARG A 408 9.21 -51.13 17.24
C ARG A 408 10.56 -51.65 17.73
N ILE A 409 11.43 -52.04 16.81
CA ILE A 409 12.85 -52.30 17.09
C ILE A 409 13.63 -51.15 16.45
N ARG A 410 14.54 -50.48 17.18
CA ARG A 410 15.40 -49.45 16.58
C ARG A 410 16.46 -50.14 15.70
N PRO A 411 16.62 -49.77 14.42
CA PRO A 411 17.53 -50.46 13.49
C PRO A 411 19.02 -50.11 13.68
N ILE A 412 19.33 -49.24 14.64
CA ILE A 412 20.69 -48.80 14.98
C ILE A 412 21.02 -49.28 16.40
N GLY A 413 22.08 -50.08 16.51
CA GLY A 413 22.69 -50.44 17.78
C GLY A 413 23.48 -49.27 18.37
N GLN A 414 23.65 -49.29 19.69
CA GLN A 414 24.43 -48.30 20.44
C GLN A 414 25.57 -49.03 21.17
N ASP A 415 26.75 -48.40 21.28
CA ASP A 415 27.82 -48.90 22.13
C ASP A 415 27.44 -48.71 23.61
N ASN A 416 27.37 -49.82 24.34
CA ASN A 416 27.21 -49.82 25.80
C ASN A 416 28.40 -50.56 26.43
N ARG A 417 29.49 -49.83 26.69
CA ARG A 417 30.72 -50.30 27.36
C ARG A 417 31.54 -51.31 26.56
N GLY A 418 31.40 -51.34 25.24
CA GLY A 418 32.11 -52.23 24.32
C GLY A 418 31.21 -53.24 23.59
N ASP A 419 29.97 -53.44 24.07
CA ASP A 419 28.98 -54.31 23.44
C ASP A 419 27.94 -53.49 22.65
N THR A 420 27.55 -53.97 21.46
CA THR A 420 26.44 -53.39 20.68
C THR A 420 25.10 -53.79 21.29
N VAL A 421 24.32 -52.83 21.77
CA VAL A 421 22.97 -53.04 22.32
C VAL A 421 21.88 -52.38 21.47
N TYR A 422 20.72 -53.03 21.39
CA TYR A 422 19.57 -52.59 20.58
C TYR A 422 18.38 -52.19 21.45
N THR A 423 17.87 -50.98 21.23
CA THR A 423 16.63 -50.53 21.87
C THR A 423 15.42 -51.13 21.17
N VAL A 424 14.73 -52.01 21.88
CA VAL A 424 13.39 -52.49 21.56
C VAL A 424 12.39 -51.63 22.33
N VAL A 425 11.35 -51.18 21.62
CA VAL A 425 10.23 -50.42 22.16
C VAL A 425 9.04 -51.35 22.31
N VAL A 426 8.52 -51.42 23.53
CA VAL A 426 7.34 -52.20 23.89
C VAL A 426 6.25 -51.26 24.37
N THR A 427 5.06 -51.39 23.82
CA THR A 427 3.88 -50.68 24.34
C THR A 427 3.12 -51.62 25.28
N PRO A 428 2.85 -51.23 26.55
CA PRO A 428 2.00 -52.01 27.46
C PRO A 428 0.58 -52.17 26.92
N ASP A 429 -0.02 -53.35 27.07
CA ASP A 429 -1.42 -53.61 26.68
C ASP A 429 -2.43 -52.89 27.60
N LYS A 430 -1.96 -52.40 28.76
CA LYS A 430 -2.70 -51.54 29.71
C LYS A 430 -1.75 -50.51 30.30
N GLN A 431 -2.23 -49.28 30.47
CA GLN A 431 -1.50 -48.21 31.16
C GLN A 431 -1.83 -48.24 32.66
N ASP A 432 -0.86 -47.86 33.51
CA ASP A 432 -1.03 -47.74 34.97
C ASP A 432 -0.49 -46.38 35.43
N ASN A 433 -1.34 -45.59 36.11
CA ASN A 433 -1.04 -44.22 36.52
C ASN A 433 0.04 -44.10 37.61
N ARG A 434 0.59 -45.23 38.10
CA ARG A 434 1.73 -45.26 39.03
C ARG A 434 3.08 -45.32 38.32
N LEU A 435 3.10 -45.57 37.00
CA LEU A 435 4.32 -45.50 36.19
C LEU A 435 4.79 -44.04 36.09
N LEU A 436 6.11 -43.85 36.13
CA LEU A 436 6.75 -42.53 36.06
C LEU A 436 7.90 -42.57 35.05
N TRP A 437 8.16 -41.45 34.37
CA TRP A 437 9.25 -41.34 33.41
C TRP A 437 10.61 -41.68 34.07
N ASN A 438 11.39 -42.53 33.40
CA ASN A 438 12.68 -43.08 33.80
C ASN A 438 12.63 -44.07 34.98
N MET A 439 11.45 -44.51 35.40
CA MET A 439 11.31 -45.72 36.23
C MET A 439 11.91 -46.93 35.50
N THR A 440 12.64 -47.78 36.23
CA THR A 440 13.22 -49.03 35.70
C THR A 440 12.17 -50.12 35.59
N ALA A 441 12.32 -50.93 34.54
CA ALA A 441 11.46 -52.06 34.22
C ALA A 441 12.32 -53.20 33.68
N VAL A 442 11.88 -54.44 33.84
CA VAL A 442 12.46 -55.61 33.17
C VAL A 442 11.48 -56.13 32.14
N VAL A 443 11.96 -56.35 30.92
CA VAL A 443 11.18 -56.94 29.82
C VAL A 443 11.58 -58.39 29.65
N ASP A 444 10.60 -59.29 29.82
CA ASP A 444 10.76 -60.72 29.61
C ASP A 444 10.20 -61.11 28.24
N PHE A 445 11.09 -61.42 27.30
CA PHE A 445 10.76 -61.83 25.94
C PHE A 445 10.44 -63.33 25.82
N GLY A 446 10.25 -64.01 26.95
CA GLY A 446 10.08 -65.46 27.03
C GLY A 446 11.39 -66.22 26.86
N VAL A 447 11.26 -67.49 26.50
CA VAL A 447 12.39 -68.38 26.18
C VAL A 447 13.02 -68.00 24.83
N LYS A 448 14.34 -68.20 24.74
CA LYS A 448 15.20 -67.93 23.58
C LYS A 448 15.01 -68.92 22.44
#